data_AF-A0A3D3L425-F1
#
_entry.id   AF-A0A3D3L425-F1
#
_cell.length_a   1.000
_cell.length_b   1.000
_cell.length_c   1.000
_cell.angle_alpha   90.00
_cell.angle_beta   90.00
_cell.angle_gamma   90.00
#
_symmetry.space_group_name_H-M   'P 1'
#
loop_
_entity.id
_entity.type
_entity.pdbx_description
1 polymer ?
#
loop_
_entity_poly.entity_id
_entity_poly.type
_entity_poly.pdbx_seq_one_letter_code
_entity_poly.pdbx_strand_id
1 'polypeptide(L)'
;GENQKNLEGVKTGDSTWVIFPDENGKESTFTVNVINIERQLLPEINGDFIKKLDPDVESETELRQKIKKQIDQSYSRRSDELFERQLSDALIEKVEIDCPPSMLEFYMNKILEDVKKKNDNVEVDEAKIRETYKPMTERNLKWYLVRKAIIQSHNLEVTKSSLKKEINQIIDHSSNKKEAEKFYKKPSNRTRIEDDLMEKKVLAVIQEFTKVKEVTVETKDIRAQQELQAKTHE
;
A
#
# COMPACT_ATOMS: atom_id res chain seq x y z
N GLY A 1 21.92 0.58 -12.18
CA GLY A 1 22.57 1.28 -11.05
C GLY A 1 24.04 1.55 -11.36
N GLU A 2 24.79 2.20 -10.47
CA GLU A 2 26.22 2.50 -10.73
C GLU A 2 27.07 1.26 -10.96
N ASN A 3 26.86 0.19 -10.18
CA ASN A 3 27.54 -1.10 -10.37
C ASN A 3 27.21 -1.79 -11.71
N GLN A 4 26.04 -1.53 -12.29
CA GLN A 4 25.64 -2.15 -13.56
C GLN A 4 26.54 -1.69 -14.70
N LYS A 5 26.96 -0.42 -14.70
CA LYS A 5 27.88 0.12 -15.71
C LYS A 5 29.23 -0.59 -15.72
N ASN A 6 29.70 -1.03 -14.55
CA ASN A 6 30.97 -1.75 -14.40
C ASN A 6 30.88 -3.23 -14.84
N LEU A 7 29.67 -3.75 -15.01
CA LEU A 7 29.40 -5.12 -15.45
C LEU A 7 29.05 -5.19 -16.95
N GLU A 8 28.76 -4.05 -17.58
CA GLU A 8 28.47 -3.98 -19.02
C GLU A 8 29.75 -4.21 -19.85
N GLY A 9 29.69 -5.14 -20.80
CA GLY A 9 30.79 -5.44 -21.73
C GLY A 9 31.87 -6.38 -21.19
N VAL A 10 31.80 -6.78 -19.92
CA VAL A 10 32.68 -7.78 -19.29
C VAL A 10 32.44 -9.16 -19.91
N LYS A 11 33.50 -9.95 -20.09
CA LYS A 11 33.43 -11.30 -20.66
C LYS A 11 33.63 -12.37 -19.58
N THR A 12 33.25 -13.60 -19.91
CA THR A 12 33.51 -14.76 -19.06
C THR A 12 35.02 -14.90 -18.80
N GLY A 13 35.40 -15.00 -17.52
CA GLY A 13 36.79 -15.06 -17.08
C GLY A 13 37.41 -13.71 -16.70
N ASP A 14 36.74 -12.60 -16.99
CA ASP A 14 37.21 -11.27 -16.58
C ASP A 14 36.90 -10.99 -15.11
N SER A 15 37.72 -10.12 -14.51
CA SER A 15 37.49 -9.56 -13.18
C SER A 15 37.08 -8.09 -13.32
N THR A 16 36.01 -7.71 -12.64
CA THR A 16 35.57 -6.31 -12.51
C THR A 16 35.34 -5.97 -11.05
N TRP A 17 34.96 -4.73 -10.74
CA TRP A 17 34.71 -4.29 -9.38
C TRP A 17 33.32 -3.67 -9.22
N VAL A 18 32.74 -3.90 -8.05
CA VAL A 18 31.45 -3.36 -7.63
C VAL A 18 31.61 -2.70 -6.27
N ILE A 19 30.84 -1.65 -6.01
CA ILE A 19 30.85 -0.92 -4.74
C ILE A 19 29.62 -1.34 -3.94
N PHE A 20 29.84 -1.77 -2.70
CA PHE A 20 28.77 -1.99 -1.73
C PHE A 20 29.12 -1.27 -0.42
N PRO A 21 28.13 -0.72 0.30
CA PRO A 21 28.36 -0.21 1.65
C PRO A 21 28.76 -1.37 2.58
N ASP A 22 29.78 -1.16 3.41
CA ASP A 22 30.14 -2.07 4.49
C ASP A 22 29.11 -2.02 5.64
N GLU A 23 29.29 -2.86 6.67
CA GLU A 23 28.41 -2.91 7.84
C GLU A 23 28.33 -1.56 8.60
N ASN A 24 29.24 -0.62 8.32
CA ASN A 24 29.28 0.73 8.89
C ASN A 24 28.79 1.81 7.92
N GLY A 25 28.28 1.44 6.74
CA GLY A 25 27.79 2.37 5.72
C GLY A 25 28.87 3.04 4.87
N LYS A 26 30.13 2.60 4.93
CA LYS A 26 31.22 3.11 4.10
C LYS A 26 31.35 2.29 2.81
N GLU A 27 31.47 2.98 1.69
CA GLU A 27 31.65 2.33 0.38
C GLU A 27 32.93 1.48 0.34
N SER A 28 32.77 0.20 0.09
CA SER A 28 33.85 -0.78 -0.06
C SER A 28 33.82 -1.41 -1.45
N THR A 29 35.00 -1.59 -2.03
CA THR A 29 35.17 -2.15 -3.38
C THR A 29 35.37 -3.67 -3.31
N PHE A 30 34.51 -4.41 -4.00
CA PHE A 30 34.60 -5.87 -4.13
C PHE A 30 35.02 -6.24 -5.54
N THR A 31 36.01 -7.13 -5.67
CA THR A 31 36.38 -7.71 -6.96
C THR A 31 35.46 -8.88 -7.26
N VAL A 32 34.80 -8.84 -8.42
CA VAL A 32 33.89 -9.87 -8.91
C VAL A 32 34.53 -10.56 -10.09
N ASN A 33 34.63 -11.88 -10.02
CA ASN A 33 35.08 -12.72 -11.12
C ASN A 33 33.85 -13.25 -11.88
N VAL A 34 33.80 -12.99 -13.18
CA VAL A 34 32.67 -13.41 -14.02
C VAL A 34 32.84 -14.87 -14.43
N ILE A 35 32.12 -15.76 -13.75
CA ILE A 35 32.19 -17.22 -13.96
C ILE A 35 31.40 -17.64 -15.20
N ASN A 36 30.23 -17.06 -15.41
CA ASN A 36 29.36 -17.38 -16.54
C ASN A 36 28.52 -16.14 -16.92
N ILE A 37 28.20 -16.02 -18.20
CA ILE A 37 27.29 -15.00 -18.74
C ILE A 37 26.19 -15.72 -19.48
N GLU A 38 24.99 -15.67 -18.92
CA GLU A 38 23.81 -16.27 -19.51
C GLU A 38 22.90 -15.17 -20.07
N ARG A 39 22.34 -15.42 -21.26
CA ARG A 39 21.31 -14.55 -21.83
C ARG A 39 19.94 -15.10 -21.46
N GLN A 40 19.13 -14.29 -20.80
CA GLN A 40 17.72 -14.60 -20.61
C GLN A 40 17.00 -14.55 -21.96
N LEU A 41 16.62 -15.72 -22.49
CA LEU A 41 15.76 -15.84 -23.65
C LEU A 41 14.32 -15.87 -23.16
N LEU A 42 13.52 -14.90 -23.60
CA LEU A 42 12.09 -14.89 -23.30
C LEU A 42 11.45 -16.09 -24.00
N PRO A 43 10.70 -16.93 -23.26
CA PRO A 43 10.01 -18.06 -23.87
C PRO A 43 8.91 -17.57 -24.83
N GLU A 44 8.60 -18.37 -25.84
CA GLU A 44 7.42 -18.13 -26.68
C GLU A 44 6.14 -18.30 -25.86
N ILE A 45 5.14 -17.46 -26.12
CA ILE A 45 3.84 -17.53 -25.47
C ILE A 45 3.04 -18.65 -26.14
N ASN A 46 3.26 -19.88 -25.71
CA ASN A 46 2.55 -21.07 -26.19
C ASN A 46 1.70 -21.69 -25.07
N GLY A 47 0.89 -22.70 -25.42
CA GLY A 47 -0.02 -23.35 -24.46
C GLY A 47 0.70 -23.94 -23.23
N ASP A 48 1.91 -24.47 -23.40
CA ASP A 48 2.70 -25.03 -22.29
C ASP A 48 3.21 -23.93 -21.35
N PHE A 49 3.60 -22.78 -21.88
CA PHE A 49 3.98 -21.61 -21.09
C PHE A 49 2.78 -21.01 -20.35
N ILE A 50 1.63 -20.90 -21.02
CA ILE A 50 0.38 -20.40 -20.43
C ILE A 50 -0.06 -21.28 -19.26
N LYS A 51 -0.07 -22.62 -19.44
CA LYS A 51 -0.43 -23.57 -18.37
C LYS A 51 0.52 -23.54 -17.17
N LYS A 52 1.79 -23.17 -17.37
CA LYS A 52 2.75 -22.96 -16.27
C LYS A 52 2.46 -21.70 -15.47
N LEU A 53 1.95 -20.66 -16.12
CA LEU A 53 1.59 -19.41 -15.45
C LEU A 53 0.24 -19.54 -14.72
N ASP A 54 -0.73 -20.18 -15.37
CA ASP A 54 -2.09 -20.29 -14.88
C ASP A 54 -2.74 -21.57 -15.41
N PRO A 55 -2.96 -22.60 -14.56
CA PRO A 55 -3.53 -23.87 -14.98
C PRO A 55 -4.95 -23.76 -15.52
N ASP A 56 -5.67 -22.69 -15.16
CA ASP A 56 -7.08 -22.47 -15.50
C ASP A 56 -7.28 -21.70 -16.83
N VAL A 57 -6.20 -21.42 -17.56
CA VAL A 57 -6.21 -20.62 -18.79
C VAL A 57 -5.69 -21.46 -19.96
N GLU A 58 -6.46 -21.52 -21.05
CA GLU A 58 -6.14 -22.41 -22.18
C GLU A 58 -5.58 -21.67 -23.40
N SER A 59 -5.76 -20.34 -23.48
CA SER A 59 -5.32 -19.54 -24.62
C SER A 59 -4.62 -18.24 -24.25
N GLU A 60 -3.80 -17.72 -25.17
CA GLU A 60 -3.15 -16.42 -25.01
C GLU A 60 -4.19 -15.29 -24.84
N THR A 61 -5.29 -15.37 -25.58
CA THR A 61 -6.39 -14.39 -25.50
C THR A 61 -6.99 -14.34 -24.11
N GLU A 62 -7.28 -15.50 -23.52
CA GLU A 62 -7.81 -15.59 -22.15
C GLU A 62 -6.80 -15.08 -21.12
N LEU A 63 -5.52 -15.42 -21.27
CA LEU A 63 -4.45 -14.93 -20.39
C LEU A 63 -4.37 -13.40 -20.43
N ARG A 64 -4.37 -12.82 -21.64
CA ARG A 64 -4.36 -11.36 -21.83
C ARG A 64 -5.59 -10.71 -21.23
N GLN A 65 -6.77 -11.30 -21.37
CA GLN A 65 -8.00 -10.78 -20.76
C GLN A 65 -7.97 -10.85 -19.24
N LYS A 66 -7.48 -11.94 -18.65
CA LYS A 66 -7.31 -12.09 -17.20
C LYS A 66 -6.35 -11.05 -16.64
N ILE A 67 -5.18 -10.89 -17.27
CA ILE A 67 -4.19 -9.87 -16.91
C ILE A 67 -4.78 -8.47 -17.04
N LYS A 68 -5.48 -8.17 -18.15
CA LYS A 68 -6.14 -6.88 -18.34
C LYS A 68 -7.14 -6.59 -17.22
N LYS A 69 -8.00 -7.55 -16.87
CA LYS A 69 -8.95 -7.41 -15.76
C LYS A 69 -8.26 -7.14 -14.42
N GLN A 70 -7.15 -7.82 -14.14
CA GLN A 70 -6.36 -7.57 -12.93
C GLN A 70 -5.74 -6.17 -12.92
N ILE A 71 -5.22 -5.72 -14.07
CA ILE A 71 -4.67 -4.37 -14.24
C ILE A 71 -5.78 -3.32 -14.03
N ASP A 72 -6.92 -3.48 -14.69
CA ASP A 72 -8.06 -2.56 -14.59
C ASP A 72 -8.59 -2.49 -13.14
N GLN A 73 -8.73 -3.64 -12.46
CA GLN A 73 -9.10 -3.68 -11.04
C GLN A 73 -8.06 -3.00 -10.14
N SER A 74 -6.76 -3.20 -10.43
CA SER A 74 -5.68 -2.55 -9.68
C SER A 74 -5.73 -1.03 -9.85
N TYR A 75 -5.90 -0.53 -11.08
CA TYR A 75 -5.96 0.91 -11.33
C TYR A 75 -7.27 1.55 -10.84
N SER A 76 -8.40 0.84 -10.91
CA SER A 76 -9.65 1.32 -10.30
C SER A 76 -9.45 1.55 -8.81
N ARG A 77 -8.92 0.55 -8.09
CA ARG A 77 -8.65 0.68 -6.65
C ARG A 77 -7.70 1.84 -6.34
N ARG A 78 -6.64 2.00 -7.15
CA ARG A 78 -5.68 3.11 -6.99
C ARG A 78 -6.33 4.47 -7.25
N SER A 79 -7.20 4.57 -8.24
CA SER A 79 -7.94 5.79 -8.54
C SER A 79 -8.85 6.16 -7.37
N ASP A 80 -9.56 5.17 -6.81
CA ASP A 80 -10.42 5.36 -5.65
C ASP A 80 -9.60 5.83 -4.42
N GLU A 81 -8.51 5.14 -4.09
CA GLU A 81 -7.61 5.50 -2.98
C GLU A 81 -7.06 6.94 -3.12
N LEU A 82 -6.67 7.34 -4.34
CA LEU A 82 -6.20 8.71 -4.61
C LEU A 82 -7.31 9.73 -4.48
N PHE A 83 -8.50 9.42 -4.99
CA PHE A 83 -9.66 10.30 -4.89
C PHE A 83 -10.10 10.50 -3.44
N GLU A 84 -10.20 9.43 -2.65
CA GLU A 84 -10.53 9.49 -1.22
C GLU A 84 -9.49 10.30 -0.44
N ARG A 85 -8.20 10.16 -0.78
CA ARG A 85 -7.13 10.96 -0.20
C ARG A 85 -7.28 12.44 -0.52
N GLN A 86 -7.47 12.79 -1.80
CA GLN A 86 -7.66 14.18 -2.22
C GLN A 86 -8.89 14.80 -1.54
N LEU A 87 -9.96 14.01 -1.41
CA LEU A 87 -11.19 14.43 -0.75
C LEU A 87 -10.98 14.72 0.74
N SER A 88 -10.30 13.81 1.44
CA SER A 88 -9.97 14.00 2.86
C SER A 88 -9.00 15.18 3.07
N ASP A 89 -7.98 15.32 2.22
CA ASP A 89 -7.03 16.45 2.27
C ASP A 89 -7.74 17.79 2.07
N ALA A 90 -8.59 17.89 1.04
CA ALA A 90 -9.33 19.12 0.75
C ALA A 90 -10.31 19.49 1.90
N LEU A 91 -10.88 18.51 2.58
CA LEU A 91 -11.71 18.78 3.76
C LEU A 91 -10.89 19.23 4.97
N ILE A 92 -9.76 18.59 5.25
CA ILE A 92 -8.86 18.99 6.34
C ILE A 92 -8.40 20.43 6.14
N GLU A 93 -8.02 20.78 4.91
CA GLU A 93 -7.61 22.14 4.54
C GLU A 93 -8.76 23.14 4.70
N LYS A 94 -9.98 22.80 4.27
CA LYS A 94 -11.14 23.70 4.39
C LYS A 94 -11.62 23.94 5.81
N VAL A 95 -11.52 22.95 6.69
CA VAL A 95 -12.01 23.08 8.07
C VAL A 95 -10.96 23.70 8.99
N GLU A 96 -9.68 23.74 8.58
CA GLU A 96 -8.56 24.35 9.33
C GLU A 96 -8.52 23.89 10.79
N ILE A 97 -8.59 22.58 11.02
CA ILE A 97 -8.59 22.00 12.38
C ILE A 97 -7.16 21.81 12.89
N ASP A 98 -6.91 22.30 14.11
CA ASP A 98 -5.69 21.99 14.84
C ASP A 98 -5.79 20.65 15.59
N CYS A 99 -4.72 19.86 15.53
CA CYS A 99 -4.62 18.63 16.29
C CYS A 99 -4.21 18.95 17.74
N PRO A 100 -4.97 18.51 18.76
CA PRO A 100 -4.57 18.72 20.15
C PRO A 100 -3.19 18.12 20.44
N PRO A 101 -2.22 18.88 20.99
CA PRO A 101 -0.85 18.40 21.19
C PRO A 101 -0.78 17.11 22.02
N SER A 102 -1.60 16.99 23.06
CA SER A 102 -1.67 15.79 23.90
C SER A 102 -2.15 14.54 23.14
N MET A 103 -3.05 14.72 22.16
CA MET A 103 -3.50 13.62 21.30
C MET A 103 -2.37 13.21 20.37
N LEU A 104 -1.72 14.16 19.71
CA LEU A 104 -0.58 13.88 18.83
C LEU A 104 0.53 13.14 19.59
N GLU A 105 0.93 13.62 20.77
CA GLU A 105 1.95 12.98 21.60
C GLU A 105 1.58 11.54 21.98
N PHE A 106 0.33 11.30 22.38
CA PHE A 106 -0.13 9.96 22.73
C PHE A 106 0.01 8.97 21.56
N TYR A 107 -0.39 9.38 20.35
CA TYR A 107 -0.26 8.52 19.16
C TYR A 107 1.19 8.35 18.72
N MET A 108 2.01 9.39 18.81
CA MET A 108 3.44 9.30 18.54
C MET A 108 4.15 8.33 19.49
N ASN A 109 3.77 8.33 20.77
CA ASN A 109 4.32 7.39 21.74
C ASN A 109 3.92 5.94 21.40
N LYS A 110 2.68 5.69 20.97
CA LYS A 110 2.27 4.36 20.49
C LYS A 110 3.04 3.90 19.26
N ILE A 111 3.25 4.79 18.29
CA ILE A 111 4.05 4.48 17.10
C ILE A 111 5.48 4.10 17.51
N LEU A 112 6.09 4.87 18.41
CA LEU A 112 7.42 4.56 18.94
C LEU A 112 7.47 3.21 19.65
N GLU A 113 6.49 2.89 20.49
CA GLU A 113 6.39 1.58 21.14
C GLU A 113 6.28 0.43 20.13
N ASP A 114 5.46 0.59 19.09
CA ASP A 114 5.28 -0.42 18.06
C ASP A 114 6.54 -0.60 17.20
N VAL A 115 7.25 0.48 16.89
CA VAL A 115 8.54 0.42 16.18
C VAL A 115 9.61 -0.26 17.04
N LYS A 116 9.68 0.08 18.33
CA LYS A 116 10.62 -0.58 19.27
C LYS A 116 10.35 -2.08 19.39
N LYS A 117 9.08 -2.50 19.52
CA LYS A 117 8.70 -3.92 19.58
C LYS A 117 9.03 -4.70 18.31
N LYS A 118 9.00 -4.04 17.14
CA LYS A 118 9.33 -4.70 15.87
C LYS A 118 10.84 -4.82 15.65
N ASN A 119 11.60 -3.89 16.21
CA ASN A 119 13.06 -3.80 16.07
C ASN A 119 13.76 -4.21 17.38
N ASP A 120 13.34 -5.32 17.98
CA ASP A 120 13.99 -5.87 19.17
C ASP A 120 15.50 -6.03 18.89
N ASN A 121 16.33 -5.31 19.65
CA ASN A 121 17.80 -5.22 19.58
C ASN A 121 18.45 -4.22 18.60
N VAL A 122 17.69 -3.29 18.00
CA VAL A 122 18.28 -2.16 17.25
C VAL A 122 18.09 -0.87 18.04
N GLU A 123 19.13 -0.06 18.17
CA GLU A 123 19.00 1.28 18.75
C GLU A 123 18.13 2.15 17.85
N VAL A 124 16.98 2.56 18.37
CA VAL A 124 15.99 3.33 17.64
C VAL A 124 16.19 4.82 17.91
N ASP A 125 16.51 5.58 16.87
CA ASP A 125 16.54 7.04 16.94
C ASP A 125 15.11 7.59 17.03
N GLU A 126 14.68 7.87 18.26
CA GLU A 126 13.35 8.39 18.54
C GLU A 126 13.09 9.75 17.89
N ALA A 127 14.11 10.61 17.77
CA ALA A 127 13.96 11.93 17.18
C ALA A 127 13.67 11.80 15.68
N LYS A 128 14.43 10.93 15.00
CA LYS A 128 14.21 10.64 13.57
C LYS A 128 12.84 10.03 13.31
N ILE A 129 12.40 9.07 14.13
CA ILE A 129 11.03 8.52 14.00
C ILE A 129 9.99 9.62 14.20
N ARG A 130 10.15 10.45 15.22
CA ARG A 130 9.20 11.53 15.47
C ARG A 130 9.12 12.47 14.29
N GLU A 131 10.25 12.84 13.69
CA GLU A 131 10.29 13.69 12.51
C GLU A 131 9.59 13.05 11.30
N THR A 132 9.88 11.77 11.02
CA THR A 132 9.29 11.04 9.89
C THR A 132 7.77 10.86 10.02
N TYR A 133 7.29 10.43 11.19
CA TYR A 133 5.89 10.04 11.35
C TYR A 133 4.96 11.20 11.72
N LYS A 134 5.47 12.27 12.36
CA LYS A 134 4.64 13.37 12.87
C LYS A 134 3.71 14.00 11.81
N PRO A 135 4.16 14.35 10.58
CA PRO A 135 3.28 14.94 9.58
C PRO A 135 2.11 14.03 9.21
N MET A 136 2.39 12.72 9.06
CA MET A 136 1.36 11.73 8.73
C MET A 136 0.39 11.52 9.90
N THR A 137 0.91 11.41 11.13
CA THR A 137 0.10 11.23 12.33
C THR A 137 -0.81 12.44 12.55
N GLU A 138 -0.30 13.65 12.40
CA GLU A 138 -1.08 14.87 12.53
C GLU A 138 -2.20 14.92 11.48
N ARG A 139 -1.90 14.65 10.21
CA ARG A 139 -2.91 14.54 9.14
C ARG A 139 -3.99 13.52 9.49
N ASN A 140 -3.60 12.33 9.92
CA ASN A 140 -4.55 11.26 10.24
C ASN A 140 -5.43 11.62 11.44
N LEU A 141 -4.89 12.34 12.43
CA LEU A 141 -5.67 12.82 13.57
C LEU A 141 -6.65 13.92 13.17
N LYS A 142 -6.25 14.86 12.30
CA LYS A 142 -7.16 15.86 11.74
C LYS A 142 -8.31 15.18 10.97
N TRP A 143 -7.98 14.20 10.12
CA TRP A 143 -9.00 13.41 9.41
C TRP A 143 -9.95 12.70 10.37
N TYR A 144 -9.41 12.05 11.41
CA TYR A 144 -10.20 11.36 12.43
C TYR A 144 -11.22 12.29 13.10
N LEU A 145 -10.82 13.52 13.43
CA LEU A 145 -11.71 14.51 14.04
C LEU A 145 -12.84 14.95 13.09
N VAL A 146 -12.50 15.24 11.82
CA VAL A 146 -13.48 15.56 10.77
C VAL A 146 -14.47 14.42 10.60
N ARG A 147 -13.97 13.19 10.42
CA ARG A 147 -14.77 11.98 10.28
C ARG A 147 -15.72 11.80 11.46
N LYS A 148 -15.22 11.95 12.68
CA LYS A 148 -16.04 11.81 13.90
C LYS A 148 -17.18 12.82 13.93
N ALA A 149 -16.92 14.06 13.54
CA ALA A 149 -17.96 15.10 13.48
C ALA A 149 -19.05 14.75 12.45
N ILE A 150 -18.67 14.26 11.26
CA ILE A 150 -19.61 13.85 10.20
C ILE A 150 -20.46 12.66 10.65
N ILE A 151 -19.84 11.65 11.28
CA ILE A 151 -20.55 10.48 11.81
C ILE A 151 -21.63 10.93 12.81
N GLN A 152 -21.29 11.85 13.70
CA GLN A 152 -22.21 12.37 14.71
C GLN A 152 -23.32 13.24 14.10
N SER A 153 -23.00 14.13 13.15
CA SER A 153 -24.00 15.04 12.57
C SER A 153 -25.01 14.31 11.68
N HIS A 154 -24.59 13.26 10.98
CA HIS A 154 -25.46 12.46 10.10
C HIS A 154 -25.98 11.17 10.76
N ASN A 155 -25.66 10.94 12.04
CA ASN A 155 -26.02 9.71 12.77
C ASN A 155 -25.66 8.43 11.99
N LEU A 156 -24.44 8.39 11.45
CA LEU A 156 -23.99 7.27 10.63
C LEU A 156 -23.73 6.05 11.51
N GLU A 157 -24.35 4.93 11.15
CA GLU A 157 -24.15 3.65 11.83
C GLU A 157 -23.94 2.52 10.83
N VAL A 158 -23.01 1.59 11.14
CA VAL A 158 -22.85 0.36 10.37
C VAL A 158 -23.90 -0.64 10.84
N THR A 159 -24.79 -1.04 9.94
CA THR A 159 -25.84 -1.99 10.28
C THR A 159 -25.27 -3.40 10.32
N LYS A 160 -25.77 -4.25 11.22
CA LYS A 160 -25.39 -5.67 11.29
C LYS A 160 -25.55 -6.40 9.96
N SER A 161 -26.55 -6.00 9.16
CA SER A 161 -26.78 -6.54 7.82
C SER A 161 -25.65 -6.19 6.85
N SER A 162 -25.23 -4.91 6.81
CA SER A 162 -24.11 -4.48 5.97
C SER A 162 -22.81 -5.17 6.33
N LEU A 163 -22.52 -5.28 7.63
CA LEU A 163 -21.34 -5.98 8.13
C LEU A 163 -21.35 -7.46 7.76
N LYS A 164 -22.50 -8.14 7.94
CA LYS A 164 -22.63 -9.56 7.57
C LYS A 164 -22.46 -9.77 6.07
N LYS A 165 -22.99 -8.86 5.24
CA LYS A 165 -22.84 -8.92 3.79
C LYS A 165 -21.37 -8.81 3.38
N GLU A 166 -20.63 -7.85 3.92
CA GLU A 166 -19.21 -7.66 3.60
C GLU A 166 -18.36 -8.87 4.07
N ILE A 167 -18.61 -9.35 5.29
CA ILE A 167 -17.94 -10.55 5.82
C ILE A 167 -18.18 -11.77 4.92
N ASN A 168 -19.43 -11.99 4.50
CA ASN A 168 -19.77 -13.11 3.61
C ASN A 168 -19.06 -12.98 2.25
N GLN A 169 -18.99 -11.77 1.69
CA GLN A 169 -18.24 -11.53 0.44
C GLN A 169 -16.76 -11.86 0.61
N ILE A 170 -16.14 -11.47 1.72
CA ILE A 170 -14.73 -11.80 2.00
C ILE A 170 -14.54 -13.32 2.13
N ILE A 171 -15.45 -14.00 2.84
CA ILE A 171 -15.41 -15.46 2.99
C ILE A 171 -15.57 -16.14 1.63
N ASP A 172 -16.44 -15.65 0.75
CA ASP A 172 -16.71 -16.26 -0.53
C ASP A 172 -15.54 -16.22 -1.50
N HIS A 173 -14.71 -15.18 -1.40
CA HIS A 173 -13.48 -15.02 -2.18
C HIS A 173 -12.25 -15.60 -1.48
N SER A 174 -12.40 -16.14 -0.27
CA SER A 174 -11.30 -16.79 0.45
C SER A 174 -11.05 -18.20 -0.08
N SER A 175 -9.77 -18.54 -0.26
CA SER A 175 -9.34 -19.91 -0.60
C SER A 175 -9.67 -20.92 0.50
N ASN A 176 -9.77 -20.48 1.76
CA ASN A 176 -10.15 -21.32 2.91
C ASN A 176 -11.38 -20.76 3.64
N LYS A 177 -12.57 -21.06 3.10
CA LYS A 177 -13.85 -20.55 3.63
C LYS A 177 -14.09 -20.89 5.11
N LYS A 178 -13.83 -22.14 5.51
CA LYS A 178 -14.08 -22.62 6.89
C LYS A 178 -13.23 -21.88 7.92
N GLU A 179 -11.97 -21.61 7.57
CA GLU A 179 -11.07 -20.85 8.42
C GLU A 179 -11.49 -19.37 8.49
N ALA A 180 -11.84 -18.77 7.35
CA ALA A 180 -12.34 -17.40 7.29
C ALA A 180 -13.62 -17.21 8.13
N GLU A 181 -14.57 -18.15 8.05
CA GLU A 181 -15.76 -18.15 8.91
C GLU A 181 -15.40 -18.18 10.40
N LYS A 182 -14.46 -19.06 10.80
CA LYS A 182 -14.01 -19.16 12.19
C LYS A 182 -13.31 -17.87 12.63
N PHE A 183 -12.51 -17.26 11.76
CA PHE A 183 -11.81 -16.01 12.02
C PHE A 183 -12.79 -14.88 12.30
N TYR A 184 -13.79 -14.68 11.44
CA TYR A 184 -14.79 -13.62 11.61
C TYR A 184 -15.87 -13.93 12.63
N LYS A 185 -15.86 -15.07 13.32
CA LYS A 185 -16.71 -15.28 14.52
C LYS A 185 -16.29 -14.39 15.69
N LYS A 186 -15.01 -14.03 15.79
CA LYS A 186 -14.49 -13.16 16.85
C LYS A 186 -14.82 -11.69 16.56
N PRO A 187 -15.46 -10.95 17.49
CA PRO A 187 -15.77 -9.52 17.28
C PRO A 187 -14.54 -8.65 16.98
N SER A 188 -13.40 -8.92 17.62
CA SER A 188 -12.13 -8.20 17.39
C SER A 188 -11.68 -8.22 15.93
N ASN A 189 -12.06 -9.27 15.19
CA ASN A 189 -11.67 -9.46 13.79
C ASN A 189 -12.64 -8.76 12.82
N ARG A 190 -13.73 -8.19 13.33
CA ARG A 190 -14.73 -7.45 12.55
C ARG A 190 -14.52 -5.95 12.61
N THR A 191 -13.84 -5.43 13.64
CA THR A 191 -13.65 -4.00 13.87
C THR A 191 -13.10 -3.29 12.64
N ARG A 192 -12.09 -3.87 11.97
CA ARG A 192 -11.56 -3.30 10.73
C ARG A 192 -12.61 -3.18 9.62
N ILE A 193 -13.45 -4.21 9.45
CA ILE A 193 -14.51 -4.20 8.43
C ILE A 193 -15.59 -3.16 8.80
N GLU A 194 -15.92 -3.06 10.08
CA GLU A 194 -16.83 -2.02 10.58
C GLU A 194 -16.27 -0.62 10.29
N ASP A 195 -14.98 -0.41 10.55
CA ASP A 195 -14.30 0.86 10.28
C ASP A 195 -14.26 1.19 8.79
N ASP A 196 -13.96 0.22 7.92
CA ASP A 196 -13.93 0.37 6.46
C ASP A 196 -15.33 0.68 5.91
N LEU A 197 -16.37 0.01 6.42
CA LEU A 197 -17.76 0.29 6.05
C LEU A 197 -18.21 1.67 6.50
N MET A 198 -17.78 2.11 7.69
CA MET A 198 -18.05 3.44 8.18
C MET A 198 -17.33 4.50 7.33
N GLU A 199 -16.08 4.27 6.95
CA GLU A 199 -15.31 5.15 6.07
C GLU A 199 -16.02 5.35 4.74
N LYS A 200 -16.45 4.26 4.08
CA LYS A 200 -17.24 4.31 2.84
C LYS A 200 -18.51 5.17 2.98
N LYS A 201 -19.21 5.08 4.12
CA LYS A 201 -20.40 5.89 4.39
C LYS A 201 -20.06 7.37 4.56
N VAL A 202 -19.00 7.68 5.30
CA VAL A 202 -18.54 9.07 5.50
C VAL A 202 -18.15 9.69 4.15
N LEU A 203 -17.37 8.97 3.34
CA LEU A 203 -16.97 9.43 2.01
C LEU A 203 -18.18 9.62 1.09
N ALA A 204 -19.17 8.72 1.12
CA ALA A 204 -20.40 8.87 0.34
C ALA A 204 -21.16 10.15 0.72
N VAL A 205 -21.31 10.45 2.02
CA VAL A 205 -21.94 11.71 2.47
C VAL A 205 -21.16 12.91 1.95
N ILE A 206 -19.84 12.89 2.04
CA ILE A 206 -19.00 13.98 1.55
C ILE A 206 -19.18 14.19 0.04
N GLN A 207 -19.23 13.09 -0.72
CA GLN A 207 -19.37 13.12 -2.17
C GLN A 207 -20.65 13.85 -2.62
N GLU A 208 -21.76 13.72 -1.87
CA GLU A 208 -23.02 14.44 -2.15
C GLU A 208 -22.87 15.96 -2.17
N PHE A 209 -21.89 16.50 -1.45
CA PHE A 209 -21.61 17.94 -1.36
C PHE A 209 -20.39 18.37 -2.19
N THR A 210 -19.81 17.47 -2.99
CA THR A 210 -18.62 17.76 -3.78
C THR A 210 -18.89 17.79 -5.27
N LYS A 211 -18.16 18.66 -5.97
CA LYS A 211 -18.15 18.68 -7.43
C LYS A 211 -17.02 17.81 -7.94
N VAL A 212 -17.33 16.56 -8.27
CA VAL A 212 -16.36 15.62 -8.84
C VAL A 212 -16.13 15.97 -10.31
N LYS A 213 -14.87 16.09 -10.71
CA LYS A 213 -14.46 16.25 -12.11
C LYS A 213 -13.58 15.07 -12.50
N GLU A 214 -14.05 14.28 -13.45
CA GLU A 214 -13.25 13.21 -14.03
C GLU A 214 -12.17 13.79 -14.93
N VAL A 215 -10.94 13.30 -14.76
CA VAL A 215 -9.78 13.68 -15.55
C VAL A 215 -9.02 12.43 -15.95
N THR A 216 -8.53 12.40 -17.19
CA THR A 216 -7.63 11.34 -17.65
C THR A 216 -6.23 11.61 -17.11
N VAL A 217 -5.68 10.64 -16.38
CA VAL A 217 -4.34 10.72 -15.80
C VAL A 217 -3.49 9.60 -16.39
N GLU A 218 -2.22 9.88 -16.65
CA GLU A 218 -1.30 8.84 -17.13
C GLU A 218 -0.95 7.86 -16.01
N THR A 219 -0.79 6.59 -16.37
CA THR A 219 -0.41 5.54 -15.42
C THR A 219 0.91 5.82 -14.71
N LYS A 220 1.82 6.57 -15.35
CA LYS A 220 3.09 7.00 -14.78
C LYS A 220 2.91 7.92 -13.59
N ASP A 221 1.95 8.84 -13.65
CA ASP A 221 1.72 9.84 -12.60
C ASP A 221 1.12 9.20 -11.35
N ILE A 222 0.18 8.26 -11.53
CA ILE A 222 -0.39 7.46 -10.43
C ILE A 222 0.71 6.70 -9.68
N ARG A 223 1.66 6.09 -10.43
CA ARG A 223 2.78 5.36 -9.82
C ARG A 223 3.75 6.28 -9.08
N ALA A 224 4.10 7.42 -9.68
CA ALA A 224 5.01 8.39 -9.06
C ALA A 224 4.45 8.95 -7.74
N GLN A 225 3.14 9.22 -7.69
CA GLN A 225 2.48 9.63 -6.45
C GLN A 225 2.56 8.55 -5.37
N GLN A 226 2.42 7.27 -5.71
CA GLN A 226 2.56 6.18 -4.75
C GLN A 226 3.99 6.00 -4.24
N GLU A 227 5.00 6.11 -5.10
CA GLU A 227 6.41 6.01 -4.68
C GLU A 227 6.79 7.13 -3.71
N LEU A 228 6.30 8.35 -3.94
CA LEU A 228 6.48 9.46 -3.00
C LEU A 228 5.85 9.13 -1.64
N GLN A 229 4.67 8.51 -1.66
CA GLN A 229 3.96 8.10 -0.45
C GLN A 229 4.67 6.96 0.28
N ALA A 230 5.11 5.92 -0.42
CA ALA A 230 5.83 4.78 0.17
C ALA A 230 7.12 5.22 0.86
N LYS A 231 7.86 6.17 0.26
CA LYS A 231 9.06 6.78 0.87
C LYS A 231 8.78 7.62 2.12
N THR A 232 7.53 8.02 2.36
CA THR A 232 7.12 8.68 3.61
C THR A 232 6.76 7.65 4.71
N HIS A 233 6.61 6.36 4.34
CA HIS A 233 6.23 5.26 5.23
C HIS A 233 7.40 4.33 5.62
N GLU A 234 8.52 4.37 4.88
CA GLU A 234 9.81 3.75 5.24
C GLU A 234 10.64 4.65 6.17
#